data_AF-A0A5J9T1E2-F1
#
_entry.id   AF-A0A5J9T1E2-F1
#
_cell.length_a   1.000
_cell.length_b   1.000
_cell.length_c   1.000
_cell.angle_alpha   90.00
_cell.angle_beta   90.00
_cell.angle_gamma   90.00
#
_symmetry.space_group_name_H-M   'P 1'
#
loop_
_entity.id
_entity.type
_entity.pdbx_description
1 polymer ?
#
loop_
_entity_poly.entity_id
_entity_poly.type
_entity_poly.pdbx_seq_one_letter_code
_entity_poly.pdbx_strand_id
1 'polypeptide(L)'
;MAVSASSRLSYLPLHSPQSSKAPPRTVHRSFLASSPALVAASVSWTDLSPVPAHAQTPRRRATAAPRLRADAGDAAALMVARAEAGDFEEAQSLWAQLLHSSAAPCLPAAAPRLLPAYARLGRFDEILLAVRELSARDPDTARVLYPLAVSCLGAAGELARMEDAVLEMGRRGLRVDHATGDAFLRSYAASGTIPQMEAAYRRHKRTGLLISRDAIRAVASAYISGQKYYKLGAFVLDAGLLRRRDAGSNLLWNLYLLSFAANFKMKSLQRAFLEMVAAGVRPDLTTFNIRAAAFSKMCMFWDLHLTADHMRRDGVAPDLVTHGCFVDAYLERRLARNLTFAFDRLDGNAEPVVATDGIVFEAFGKGGFHASSEALLEASGGKRRWTYYKLLGVYLRKQHRRNQVFWNY
;
A
#
# COMPACT_ATOMS: atom_id res chain seq x y z
N MET A 1 1.20 64.49 -14.13
CA MET A 1 -0.26 64.59 -14.36
C MET A 1 -0.90 63.37 -13.71
N ALA A 2 -1.22 63.35 -12.42
CA ALA A 2 -2.33 64.03 -11.71
C ALA A 2 -3.70 63.83 -12.39
N VAL A 3 -4.84 63.48 -11.78
CA VAL A 3 -5.31 62.93 -10.47
C VAL A 3 -6.86 63.03 -10.54
N SER A 4 -7.61 62.02 -10.03
CA SER A 4 -9.01 62.10 -9.50
C SER A 4 -10.17 62.46 -10.46
N ALA A 5 -11.46 62.20 -10.26
CA ALA A 5 -12.33 61.64 -9.21
C ALA A 5 -13.68 61.26 -9.90
N SER A 6 -14.35 60.14 -9.60
CA SER A 6 -15.33 59.92 -8.49
C SER A 6 -16.78 60.37 -8.76
N SER A 7 -17.71 59.39 -8.77
CA SER A 7 -19.11 59.49 -8.25
C SER A 7 -19.85 58.14 -8.50
N ARG A 8 -19.91 57.20 -7.54
CA ARG A 8 -20.94 56.98 -6.49
C ARG A 8 -22.41 57.02 -6.96
N LEU A 9 -23.08 55.86 -6.96
CA LEU A 9 -24.52 55.66 -6.75
C LEU A 9 -24.71 54.28 -6.06
N SER A 10 -24.77 54.21 -4.73
CA SER A 10 -25.97 53.97 -3.90
C SER A 10 -26.89 52.82 -4.37
N TYR A 11 -26.78 51.68 -3.68
CA TYR A 11 -27.75 50.57 -3.67
C TYR A 11 -28.38 50.47 -2.29
N LEU A 12 -29.71 50.46 -2.20
CA LEU A 12 -30.54 49.78 -1.18
C LEU A 12 -32.04 49.94 -1.54
N PRO A 13 -32.95 49.12 -0.99
CA PRO A 13 -33.59 47.97 -1.65
C PRO A 13 -35.09 48.23 -1.94
N LEU A 14 -35.80 47.24 -2.52
CA LEU A 14 -37.17 46.84 -2.10
C LEU A 14 -37.73 45.72 -3.01
N HIS A 15 -38.39 44.79 -2.33
CA HIS A 15 -39.46 43.89 -2.74
C HIS A 15 -39.25 42.70 -3.71
N SER A 16 -39.48 41.54 -3.10
CA SER A 16 -39.95 40.28 -3.67
C SER A 16 -41.27 40.41 -4.43
N PRO A 17 -41.57 39.44 -5.32
CA PRO A 17 -42.67 38.54 -5.00
C PRO A 17 -42.35 37.05 -5.23
N GLN A 18 -43.03 36.24 -4.42
CA GLN A 18 -43.04 34.78 -4.46
C GLN A 18 -43.72 34.26 -5.75
N SER A 19 -43.20 33.19 -6.36
CA SER A 19 -44.05 32.05 -6.76
C SER A 19 -43.25 30.77 -6.95
N SER A 20 -43.76 29.72 -6.29
CA SER A 20 -43.72 28.29 -6.61
C SER A 20 -42.56 27.72 -7.43
N LYS A 21 -41.82 26.78 -6.82
CA LYS A 21 -41.54 25.46 -7.41
C LYS A 21 -41.11 24.47 -6.33
N ALA A 22 -41.69 23.28 -6.43
CA ALA A 22 -41.68 22.19 -5.46
C ALA A 22 -40.27 21.68 -5.09
N PRO A 23 -40.08 21.14 -3.88
CA PRO A 23 -38.84 20.48 -3.50
C PRO A 23 -38.70 19.11 -4.20
N PRO A 24 -37.48 18.69 -4.56
CA PRO A 24 -37.25 17.38 -5.16
C PRO A 24 -37.48 16.27 -4.14
N ARG A 25 -38.18 15.23 -4.60
CA ARG A 25 -38.50 13.98 -3.91
C ARG A 25 -37.25 13.35 -3.27
N THR A 26 -37.30 13.22 -1.95
CA THR A 26 -36.49 12.32 -1.14
C THR A 26 -36.70 10.88 -1.61
N VAL A 27 -35.70 10.31 -2.28
CA VAL A 27 -35.63 8.87 -2.49
C VAL A 27 -35.00 8.25 -1.26
N HIS A 28 -35.82 7.57 -0.47
CA HIS A 28 -35.40 6.68 0.59
C HIS A 28 -34.37 5.68 0.06
N ARG A 29 -33.14 5.74 0.58
CA ARG A 29 -32.21 4.61 0.59
C ARG A 29 -32.06 4.13 2.03
N SER A 30 -32.86 3.13 2.36
CA SER A 30 -32.62 2.22 3.46
C SER A 30 -31.43 1.32 3.11
N PHE A 31 -30.28 1.51 3.75
CA PHE A 31 -29.32 0.42 3.95
C PHE A 31 -28.72 0.55 5.35
N LEU A 32 -28.97 -0.51 6.11
CA LEU A 32 -28.60 -0.72 7.49
C LEU A 32 -27.08 -0.66 7.66
N ALA A 33 -26.62 0.22 8.55
CA ALA A 33 -25.31 0.09 9.16
C ALA A 33 -25.35 -1.14 10.08
N SER A 34 -24.54 -2.15 9.77
CA SER A 34 -24.23 -3.25 10.69
C SER A 34 -22.75 -3.14 11.06
N SER A 35 -22.49 -2.85 12.32
CA SER A 35 -21.17 -2.90 12.96
C SER A 35 -20.55 -4.30 12.80
N PRO A 36 -19.22 -4.44 12.68
CA PRO A 36 -18.58 -5.71 12.96
C PRO A 36 -18.37 -5.81 14.47
N ALA A 37 -19.19 -6.63 15.12
CA ALA A 37 -18.88 -7.19 16.43
C ALA A 37 -17.78 -8.24 16.27
N LEU A 38 -16.76 -8.17 17.12
CA LEU A 38 -15.74 -9.18 17.34
C LEU A 38 -16.41 -10.52 17.67
N VAL A 39 -16.32 -11.49 16.76
CA VAL A 39 -16.61 -12.90 17.06
C VAL A 39 -15.28 -13.58 17.37
N ALA A 40 -15.05 -13.83 18.65
CA ALA A 40 -14.02 -14.73 19.12
C ALA A 40 -14.37 -16.15 18.67
N ALA A 41 -13.57 -16.72 17.77
CA ALA A 41 -13.65 -18.13 17.43
C ALA A 41 -12.98 -18.93 18.55
N SER A 42 -13.79 -19.57 19.40
CA SER A 42 -13.36 -20.67 20.27
C SER A 42 -13.09 -21.89 19.40
N VAL A 43 -11.81 -22.22 19.20
CA VAL A 43 -11.40 -23.50 18.61
C VAL A 43 -11.42 -24.55 19.72
N SER A 44 -12.41 -25.43 19.67
CA SER A 44 -12.47 -26.66 20.46
C SER A 44 -11.39 -27.63 20.01
N TRP A 45 -10.44 -27.93 20.88
CA TRP A 45 -9.49 -29.03 20.70
C TRP A 45 -10.07 -30.29 21.33
N THR A 46 -10.67 -31.14 20.51
CA THR A 46 -10.96 -32.53 20.83
C THR A 46 -10.59 -33.37 19.62
N ASP A 47 -9.41 -33.98 19.67
CA ASP A 47 -9.13 -35.36 19.23
C ASP A 47 -7.62 -35.59 19.24
N LEU A 48 -7.11 -36.09 20.37
CA LEU A 48 -5.84 -36.81 20.43
C LEU A 48 -6.07 -38.10 21.22
N SER A 49 -5.98 -39.21 20.52
CA SER A 49 -5.97 -40.57 21.08
C SER A 49 -4.75 -40.79 21.99
N PRO A 50 -4.82 -41.72 22.97
CA PRO A 50 -3.82 -41.84 24.02
C PRO A 50 -2.58 -42.64 23.57
N VAL A 51 -1.40 -42.16 23.96
CA VAL A 51 -0.14 -42.92 23.90
C VAL A 51 0.14 -43.50 25.30
N PRO A 52 0.50 -44.78 25.45
CA PRO A 52 0.56 -45.43 26.75
C PRO A 52 1.80 -45.03 27.57
N ALA A 53 1.58 -44.88 28.87
CA ALA A 53 2.60 -44.72 29.88
C ALA A 53 3.36 -46.04 30.12
N HIS A 54 4.70 -46.00 30.04
CA HIS A 54 5.63 -46.70 30.93
C HIS A 54 7.07 -46.54 30.41
N ALA A 55 7.86 -45.67 31.04
CA ALA A 55 9.30 -45.87 31.18
C ALA A 55 9.82 -44.98 32.32
N GLN A 56 10.33 -45.64 33.35
CA GLN A 56 10.84 -45.05 34.58
C GLN A 56 12.06 -44.15 34.31
N THR A 57 12.10 -43.03 35.01
CA THR A 57 13.24 -42.13 35.11
C THR A 57 14.41 -42.80 35.85
N PRO A 58 15.65 -42.75 35.33
CA PRO A 58 16.82 -42.94 36.18
C PRO A 58 17.21 -41.58 36.78
N ARG A 59 17.14 -41.48 38.11
CA ARG A 59 17.80 -40.41 38.88
C ARG A 59 19.29 -40.40 38.52
N ARG A 60 19.78 -39.31 37.92
CA ARG A 60 21.21 -39.01 37.82
C ARG A 60 21.49 -37.60 38.36
N ARG A 61 22.26 -37.62 39.46
CA ARG A 61 23.10 -36.59 40.10
C ARG A 61 23.04 -35.18 39.50
N ALA A 62 22.79 -34.21 40.39
CA ALA A 62 23.16 -32.82 40.24
C ALA A 62 24.62 -32.74 39.73
N THR A 63 24.75 -32.47 38.43
CA THR A 63 26.00 -32.15 37.78
C THR A 63 25.94 -30.67 37.46
N ALA A 64 26.98 -29.97 37.88
CA ALA A 64 27.10 -28.53 37.81
C ALA A 64 26.74 -28.00 36.41
N ALA A 65 25.99 -26.89 36.39
CA ALA A 65 25.73 -26.12 35.18
C ALA A 65 27.03 -25.91 34.39
N PRO A 66 27.05 -26.14 33.06
CA PRO A 66 28.23 -25.85 32.29
C PRO A 66 28.40 -24.33 32.28
N ARG A 67 29.41 -23.84 33.00
CA ARG A 67 29.95 -22.50 32.82
C ARG A 67 30.62 -22.47 31.44
N LEU A 68 29.82 -22.34 30.39
CA LEU A 68 30.31 -21.95 29.07
C LEU A 68 30.89 -20.55 29.22
N ARG A 69 32.22 -20.42 29.05
CA ARG A 69 32.81 -19.17 28.62
C ARG A 69 32.26 -18.91 27.22
N ALA A 70 31.08 -18.31 27.14
CA ALA A 70 30.53 -17.86 25.88
C ALA A 70 31.48 -16.77 25.35
N ASP A 71 31.98 -16.96 24.14
CA ASP A 71 32.69 -15.89 23.46
C ASP A 71 31.72 -14.70 23.32
N ALA A 72 32.24 -13.48 23.37
CA ALA A 72 31.46 -12.24 23.26
C ALA A 72 30.45 -12.26 22.09
N GLY A 73 30.83 -12.89 20.98
CA GLY A 73 29.98 -13.07 19.81
C GLY A 73 28.80 -14.02 20.03
N ASP A 74 28.99 -15.12 20.75
CA ASP A 74 27.93 -16.11 21.03
C ASP A 74 26.86 -15.52 21.96
N ALA A 75 27.30 -14.75 22.96
CA ALA A 75 26.39 -14.05 23.86
C ALA A 75 25.56 -12.98 23.13
N ALA A 76 26.17 -12.23 22.19
CA ALA A 76 25.46 -11.26 21.36
C ALA A 76 24.48 -11.92 20.37
N ALA A 77 24.85 -13.08 19.79
CA ALA A 77 23.97 -13.85 18.93
C ALA A 77 22.77 -14.43 19.71
N LEU A 78 23.02 -14.94 20.92
CA LEU A 78 21.96 -15.42 21.82
C LEU A 78 21.00 -14.30 22.20
N MET A 79 21.50 -13.12 22.55
CA MET A 79 20.69 -11.93 22.83
C MET A 79 19.74 -11.59 21.67
N VAL A 80 20.26 -11.56 20.44
CA VAL A 80 19.43 -11.30 19.24
C VAL A 80 18.40 -12.40 19.04
N ALA A 81 18.77 -13.66 19.18
CA ALA A 81 17.84 -14.79 19.05
C ALA A 81 16.70 -14.73 20.08
N ARG A 82 17.00 -14.33 21.33
CA ARG A 82 15.99 -14.15 22.39
C ARG A 82 15.04 -13.00 22.10
N ALA A 83 15.56 -11.87 21.63
CA ALA A 83 14.72 -10.76 21.19
C ALA A 83 13.83 -11.14 19.99
N GLU A 84 14.35 -11.91 19.04
CA GLU A 84 13.58 -12.43 17.90
C GLU A 84 12.51 -13.44 18.32
N ALA A 85 12.74 -14.21 19.40
CA ALA A 85 11.77 -15.13 20.00
C ALA A 85 10.71 -14.42 20.87
N GLY A 86 10.92 -13.16 21.24
CA GLY A 86 10.02 -12.38 22.09
C GLY A 86 10.38 -12.37 23.59
N ASP A 87 11.49 -13.01 23.96
CA ASP A 87 12.01 -13.07 25.33
C ASP A 87 12.77 -11.76 25.68
N PHE A 88 12.03 -10.67 25.83
CA PHE A 88 12.60 -9.32 26.02
C PHE A 88 13.47 -9.19 27.27
N GLU A 89 13.00 -9.69 28.42
CA GLU A 89 13.72 -9.57 29.70
C GLU A 89 15.09 -10.27 29.66
N GLU A 90 15.14 -11.47 29.06
CA GLU A 90 16.39 -12.21 28.87
C GLU A 90 17.33 -11.44 27.92
N ALA A 91 16.82 -10.95 26.80
CA ALA A 91 17.61 -10.16 25.84
C ALA A 91 18.15 -8.87 26.48
N GLN A 92 17.35 -8.16 27.28
CA GLN A 92 17.77 -6.94 27.97
C GLN A 92 18.80 -7.23 29.06
N SER A 93 18.66 -8.34 29.79
CA SER A 93 19.64 -8.76 30.78
C SER A 93 21.00 -9.06 30.13
N LEU A 94 21.01 -9.72 28.98
CA LEU A 94 22.21 -10.01 28.20
C LEU A 94 22.81 -8.72 27.62
N TRP A 95 21.97 -7.79 27.14
CA TRP A 95 22.42 -6.46 26.71
C TRP A 95 23.15 -5.74 27.83
N ALA A 96 22.56 -5.65 29.02
CA ALA A 96 23.16 -4.97 30.17
C ALA A 96 24.48 -5.64 30.58
N GLN A 97 24.55 -6.97 30.59
CA GLN A 97 25.79 -7.69 30.91
C GLN A 97 26.90 -7.41 29.88
N LEU A 98 26.57 -7.49 28.58
CA LEU A 98 27.52 -7.24 27.50
C LEU A 98 27.99 -5.78 27.48
N LEU A 99 27.08 -4.83 27.71
CA LEU A 99 27.35 -3.41 27.71
C LEU A 99 28.40 -3.03 28.77
N HIS A 100 28.35 -3.63 29.96
CA HIS A 100 29.31 -3.35 31.05
C HIS A 100 30.57 -4.23 31.02
N SER A 101 30.69 -5.11 30.03
CA SER A 101 31.83 -6.02 29.89
C SER A 101 32.81 -5.57 28.80
N SER A 102 33.98 -6.23 28.72
CA SER A 102 34.94 -6.05 27.63
C SER A 102 34.40 -6.48 26.25
N ALA A 103 33.27 -7.21 26.22
CA ALA A 103 32.59 -7.63 25.00
C ALA A 103 31.79 -6.51 24.31
N ALA A 104 31.65 -5.34 24.93
CA ALA A 104 30.93 -4.19 24.38
C ALA A 104 31.13 -3.89 22.87
N PRO A 105 32.33 -4.05 22.27
CA PRO A 105 32.54 -3.82 20.84
C PRO A 105 31.76 -4.75 19.90
N CYS A 106 31.17 -5.85 20.38
CA CYS A 106 30.33 -6.73 19.54
C CYS A 106 28.89 -6.22 19.37
N LEU A 107 28.44 -5.29 20.24
CA LEU A 107 27.06 -4.79 20.26
C LEU A 107 26.68 -3.98 19.01
N PRO A 108 27.54 -3.12 18.42
CA PRO A 108 27.22 -2.43 17.17
C PRO A 108 26.91 -3.35 15.99
N ALA A 109 27.53 -4.53 15.92
CA ALA A 109 27.25 -5.52 14.88
C ALA A 109 25.92 -6.27 15.13
N ALA A 110 25.53 -6.44 16.39
CA ALA A 110 24.28 -7.11 16.78
C ALA A 110 23.05 -6.16 16.74
N ALA A 111 23.25 -4.88 17.01
CA ALA A 111 22.20 -3.87 17.11
C ALA A 111 21.29 -3.78 15.87
N PRO A 112 21.79 -3.89 14.61
CA PRO A 112 20.94 -3.86 13.43
C PRO A 112 19.87 -4.95 13.35
N ARG A 113 20.10 -6.10 14.00
CA ARG A 113 19.12 -7.18 14.11
C ARG A 113 18.24 -7.03 15.34
N LEU A 114 18.79 -6.50 16.42
CA LEU A 114 18.09 -6.29 17.69
C LEU A 114 16.98 -5.22 17.58
N LEU A 115 17.30 -4.07 16.96
CA LEU A 115 16.39 -2.92 16.87
C LEU A 115 15.05 -3.25 16.19
N PRO A 116 15.01 -3.94 15.03
CA PRO A 116 13.76 -4.40 14.44
C PRO A 116 12.99 -5.39 15.33
N ALA A 117 13.68 -6.23 16.10
CA ALA A 117 13.03 -7.15 17.03
C ALA A 117 12.35 -6.38 18.17
N TYR A 118 13.03 -5.41 18.78
CA TYR A 118 12.44 -4.52 19.79
C TYR A 118 11.27 -3.70 19.24
N ALA A 119 11.34 -3.27 17.98
CA ALA A 119 10.24 -2.56 17.33
C ALA A 119 8.99 -3.42 17.20
N ARG A 120 9.14 -4.71 16.84
CA ARG A 120 8.03 -5.68 16.80
C ARG A 120 7.42 -5.94 18.18
N LEU A 121 8.21 -5.83 19.24
CA LEU A 121 7.77 -5.97 20.63
C LEU A 121 7.19 -4.68 21.24
N GLY A 122 7.15 -3.58 20.48
CA GLY A 122 6.67 -2.27 20.95
C GLY A 122 7.60 -1.58 21.95
N ARG A 123 8.87 -2.00 22.03
CA ARG A 123 9.89 -1.49 22.97
C ARG A 123 10.69 -0.36 22.32
N PHE A 124 10.01 0.78 22.14
CA PHE A 124 10.53 1.91 21.36
C PHE A 124 11.52 2.79 22.13
N ASP A 125 11.35 2.91 23.44
CA ASP A 125 12.27 3.69 24.28
C ASP A 125 13.62 2.98 24.37
N GLU A 126 13.61 1.66 24.39
CA GLU A 126 14.80 0.81 24.40
C GLU A 126 15.56 0.83 23.09
N ILE A 127 14.87 0.99 21.95
CA ILE A 127 15.53 1.28 20.66
C ILE A 127 16.35 2.57 20.78
N LEU A 128 15.73 3.66 21.26
CA LEU A 128 16.41 4.96 21.38
C LEU A 128 17.53 4.91 22.41
N LEU A 129 17.33 4.22 23.54
CA LEU A 129 18.35 4.02 24.55
C LEU A 129 19.55 3.25 24.00
N ALA A 130 19.32 2.11 23.32
CA ALA A 130 20.37 1.31 22.72
C ALA A 130 21.19 2.10 21.69
N VAL A 131 20.53 2.90 20.84
CA VAL A 131 21.23 3.78 19.90
C VAL A 131 22.07 4.83 20.62
N ARG A 132 21.55 5.46 21.68
CA ARG A 132 22.26 6.47 22.47
C ARG A 132 23.49 5.91 23.16
N GLU A 133 23.36 4.75 23.79
CA GLU A 133 24.43 4.06 24.53
C GLU A 133 25.59 3.67 23.60
N LEU A 134 25.29 3.08 22.44
CA LEU A 134 26.31 2.70 21.47
C LEU A 134 26.95 3.92 20.79
N SER A 135 26.14 4.92 20.42
CA SER A 135 26.61 6.14 19.78
C SER A 135 27.43 7.04 20.72
N ALA A 136 27.33 6.85 22.04
CA ALA A 136 28.18 7.53 23.01
C ALA A 136 29.59 6.93 23.09
N ARG A 137 29.73 5.64 22.73
CA ARG A 137 31.01 4.90 22.76
C ARG A 137 31.78 5.04 21.46
N ASP A 138 31.06 4.94 20.35
CA ASP A 138 31.63 5.07 19.02
C ASP A 138 30.73 5.95 18.13
N PRO A 139 31.18 7.17 17.77
CA PRO A 139 30.46 8.07 16.89
C PRO A 139 30.15 7.48 15.50
N ASP A 140 30.92 6.52 15.01
CA ASP A 140 30.68 5.93 13.69
C ASP A 140 29.46 5.02 13.67
N THR A 141 29.16 4.35 14.80
CA THR A 141 27.94 3.54 14.96
C THR A 141 26.67 4.37 14.81
N ALA A 142 26.72 5.66 15.17
CA ALA A 142 25.60 6.58 15.08
C ALA A 142 25.13 6.75 13.62
N ARG A 143 26.04 6.68 12.64
CA ARG A 143 25.71 6.80 11.21
C ARG A 143 24.81 5.67 10.71
N VAL A 144 24.89 4.49 11.33
CA VAL A 144 24.12 3.30 10.94
C VAL A 144 22.87 3.15 11.80
N LEU A 145 22.99 3.37 13.11
CA LEU A 145 21.94 3.05 14.06
C LEU A 145 20.81 4.09 14.11
N TYR A 146 21.07 5.39 13.92
CA TYR A 146 20.00 6.39 13.89
C TYR A 146 19.05 6.21 12.70
N PRO A 147 19.52 6.08 11.43
CA PRO A 147 18.62 5.82 10.30
C PRO A 147 17.79 4.54 10.48
N LEU A 148 18.40 3.50 11.07
CA LEU A 148 17.69 2.25 11.36
C LEU A 148 16.62 2.43 12.43
N ALA A 149 16.94 3.10 13.54
CA ALA A 149 15.97 3.40 14.60
C ALA A 149 14.80 4.23 14.05
N VAL A 150 15.08 5.25 13.22
CA VAL A 150 14.05 6.03 12.53
C VAL A 150 13.17 5.13 11.65
N SER A 151 13.75 4.21 10.88
CA SER A 151 12.98 3.28 10.05
C SER A 151 12.13 2.32 10.89
N CYS A 152 12.65 1.83 12.02
CA CYS A 152 11.91 0.98 12.96
C CYS A 152 10.72 1.72 13.60
N LEU A 153 10.96 2.92 14.13
CA LEU A 153 9.93 3.78 14.74
C LEU A 153 8.88 4.19 13.70
N GLY A 154 9.32 4.57 12.50
CA GLY A 154 8.43 4.93 11.40
C GLY A 154 7.54 3.77 10.94
N ALA A 155 8.08 2.55 10.86
CA ALA A 155 7.30 1.35 10.52
C ALA A 155 6.28 0.98 11.60
N ALA A 156 6.57 1.31 12.86
CA ALA A 156 5.64 1.13 13.97
C ALA A 156 4.60 2.26 14.11
N GLY A 157 4.74 3.36 13.37
CA GLY A 157 3.84 4.52 13.46
C GLY A 157 4.14 5.49 14.61
N GLU A 158 5.29 5.34 15.28
CA GLU A 158 5.72 6.18 16.41
C GLU A 158 6.31 7.51 15.92
N LEU A 159 5.45 8.36 15.35
CA LEU A 159 5.87 9.60 14.67
C LEU A 159 6.62 10.58 15.57
N ALA A 160 6.20 10.74 16.83
CA ALA A 160 6.85 11.66 17.79
C ALA A 160 8.28 11.22 18.10
N ARG A 161 8.48 9.95 18.46
CA ARG A 161 9.81 9.38 18.73
C ARG A 161 10.69 9.39 17.47
N MET A 162 10.10 9.19 16.29
CA MET A 162 10.80 9.28 15.00
C MET A 162 11.33 10.71 14.74
N GLU A 163 10.52 11.75 15.02
CA GLU A 163 10.95 13.15 14.91
C GLU A 163 12.06 13.49 15.90
N ASP A 164 11.94 13.05 17.16
CA ASP A 164 12.96 13.23 18.19
C ASP A 164 14.29 12.58 17.82
N ALA A 165 14.26 11.37 17.25
CA ALA A 165 15.44 10.66 16.79
C ALA A 165 16.20 11.44 15.70
N VAL A 166 15.49 12.08 14.75
CA VAL A 166 16.13 12.90 13.71
C VAL A 166 16.64 14.23 14.24
N LEU A 167 15.95 14.85 15.20
CA LEU A 167 16.47 16.05 15.87
C LEU A 167 17.77 15.74 16.61
N GLU A 168 17.84 14.59 17.30
CA GLU A 168 19.06 14.13 17.95
C GLU A 168 20.18 13.82 16.95
N MET A 169 19.85 13.15 15.84
CA MET A 169 20.76 12.91 14.73
C MET A 169 21.37 14.22 14.20
N GLY A 170 20.55 15.26 14.03
CA GLY A 170 21.00 16.59 13.61
C GLY A 170 21.90 17.31 14.63
N ARG A 171 21.59 17.21 15.94
CA ARG A 171 22.44 17.77 17.01
C ARG A 171 23.83 17.13 17.05
N ARG A 172 23.94 15.86 16.62
CA ARG A 172 25.22 15.14 16.48
C ARG A 172 25.94 15.42 15.16
N GLY A 173 25.41 16.28 14.30
CA GLY A 173 26.00 16.63 13.01
C GLY A 173 25.83 15.55 11.93
N LEU A 174 25.00 14.54 12.17
CA LEU A 174 24.72 13.47 11.21
C LEU A 174 23.75 13.99 10.13
N ARG A 175 24.06 13.69 8.87
CA ARG A 175 23.23 14.10 7.73
C ARG A 175 22.09 13.12 7.53
N VAL A 176 20.93 13.65 7.15
CA VAL A 176 19.78 12.84 6.72
C VAL A 176 20.14 12.13 5.43
N ASP A 177 20.09 10.80 5.48
CA ASP A 177 20.32 9.93 4.33
C ASP A 177 19.01 9.58 3.61
N HIS A 178 19.12 8.76 2.56
CA HIS A 178 17.98 8.27 1.79
C HIS A 178 17.04 7.42 2.65
N ALA A 179 17.59 6.56 3.52
CA ALA A 179 16.80 5.66 4.36
C ALA A 179 15.93 6.41 5.38
N THR A 180 16.50 7.43 6.03
CA THR A 180 15.79 8.30 6.98
C THR A 180 14.66 9.04 6.26
N GLY A 181 14.94 9.66 5.11
CA GLY A 181 13.91 10.36 4.33
C GLY A 181 12.74 9.48 3.92
N ASP A 182 13.04 8.29 3.39
CA ASP A 182 12.04 7.31 2.99
C ASP A 182 11.20 6.81 4.17
N ALA A 183 11.80 6.61 5.34
CA ALA A 183 11.10 6.20 6.55
C ALA A 183 10.02 7.23 6.96
N PHE A 184 10.35 8.52 6.91
CA PHE A 184 9.39 9.60 7.19
C PHE A 184 8.25 9.63 6.17
N LEU A 185 8.55 9.44 4.89
CA LEU A 185 7.52 9.41 3.85
C LEU A 185 6.57 8.23 4.04
N ARG A 186 7.10 7.04 4.33
CA ARG A 186 6.30 5.84 4.58
C ARG A 186 5.44 5.98 5.83
N SER A 187 5.99 6.51 6.92
CA SER A 187 5.27 6.65 8.18
C SER A 187 4.14 7.68 8.12
N TYR A 188 4.39 8.88 7.57
CA TYR A 188 3.34 9.89 7.40
C TYR A 188 2.32 9.53 6.31
N ALA A 189 2.71 8.73 5.31
CA ALA A 189 1.78 8.21 4.33
C ALA A 189 0.82 7.19 4.99
N ALA A 190 1.35 6.28 5.81
CA ALA A 190 0.56 5.28 6.53
C ALA A 190 -0.41 5.90 7.55
N SER A 191 -0.03 7.00 8.21
CA SER A 191 -0.92 7.74 9.11
C SER A 191 -1.99 8.57 8.37
N GLY A 192 -1.89 8.72 7.05
CA GLY A 192 -2.83 9.51 6.24
C GLY A 192 -2.66 11.03 6.37
N THR A 193 -1.61 11.50 7.04
CA THR A 193 -1.38 12.93 7.29
C THR A 193 -0.70 13.61 6.09
N ILE A 194 -1.48 13.90 5.05
CA ILE A 194 -0.97 14.48 3.78
C ILE A 194 -0.10 15.73 3.98
N PRO A 195 -0.45 16.73 4.81
CA PRO A 195 0.38 17.93 4.95
C PRO A 195 1.77 17.67 5.54
N GLN A 196 1.86 16.75 6.51
CA GLN A 196 3.13 16.36 7.13
C GLN A 196 3.98 15.54 6.16
N MET A 197 3.35 14.61 5.43
CA MET A 197 4.00 13.86 4.35
C MET A 197 4.57 14.79 3.27
N GLU A 198 3.81 15.80 2.81
CA GLU A 198 4.28 16.80 1.84
C GLU A 198 5.39 17.69 2.37
N ALA A 199 5.37 18.02 3.67
CA ALA A 199 6.45 18.73 4.32
C ALA A 199 7.73 17.86 4.40
N ALA A 200 7.59 16.58 4.75
CA ALA A 200 8.70 15.62 4.77
C ALA A 200 9.32 15.44 3.38
N TYR A 201 8.48 15.28 2.35
CA TYR A 201 8.94 15.18 0.96
C TYR A 201 9.73 16.43 0.53
N ARG A 202 9.22 17.62 0.82
CA ARG A 202 9.94 18.88 0.52
C ARG A 202 11.26 18.98 1.27
N ARG A 203 11.33 18.54 2.54
CA ARG A 203 12.58 18.51 3.31
C ARG A 203 13.58 17.53 2.71
N HIS A 204 13.13 16.33 2.39
CA HIS A 204 13.99 15.32 1.78
C HIS A 204 14.50 15.76 0.41
N LYS A 205 13.65 16.32 -0.44
CA LYS A 205 14.06 16.83 -1.76
C LYS A 205 15.17 17.88 -1.69
N ARG A 206 15.20 18.73 -0.65
CA ARG A 206 16.26 19.73 -0.46
C ARG A 206 17.64 19.12 -0.20
N THR A 207 17.72 17.86 0.23
CA THR A 207 19.00 17.16 0.39
C THR A 207 19.58 16.72 -0.97
N GLY A 208 18.79 16.79 -2.05
CA GLY A 208 19.18 16.33 -3.38
C GLY A 208 19.14 14.82 -3.56
N LEU A 209 18.73 14.07 -2.52
CA LEU A 209 18.57 12.63 -2.57
C LEU A 209 17.26 12.25 -3.27
N LEU A 210 17.31 11.21 -4.10
CA LEU A 210 16.11 10.62 -4.70
C LEU A 210 15.36 9.81 -3.65
N ILE A 211 14.04 9.66 -3.81
CA ILE A 211 13.23 8.74 -3.01
C ILE A 211 13.18 7.34 -3.64
N SER A 212 13.07 6.29 -2.82
CA SER A 212 12.89 4.92 -3.32
C SER A 212 11.53 4.71 -3.99
N ARG A 213 11.45 3.59 -4.73
CA ARG A 213 10.20 3.03 -5.23
C ARG A 213 9.15 2.83 -4.12
N ASP A 214 9.55 2.36 -2.95
CA ASP A 214 8.61 2.07 -1.85
C ASP A 214 8.07 3.35 -1.22
N ALA A 215 8.92 4.37 -1.06
CA ALA A 215 8.48 5.69 -0.61
C ALA A 215 7.54 6.37 -1.63
N ILE A 216 7.85 6.28 -2.94
CA ILE A 216 6.95 6.75 -4.02
C ILE A 216 5.59 6.08 -3.89
N ARG A 217 5.57 4.76 -3.70
CA ARG A 217 4.34 3.98 -3.61
C ARG A 217 3.53 4.35 -2.38
N ALA A 218 4.16 4.50 -1.21
CA ALA A 218 3.49 4.92 0.01
C ALA A 218 2.83 6.30 -0.15
N VAL A 219 3.58 7.29 -0.67
CA VAL A 219 3.05 8.64 -0.94
C VAL A 219 1.88 8.59 -1.93
N ALA A 220 2.00 7.76 -2.97
CA ALA A 220 0.94 7.60 -3.95
C ALA A 220 -0.33 7.00 -3.34
N SER A 221 -0.22 5.93 -2.55
CA SER A 221 -1.36 5.34 -1.83
C SER A 221 -2.03 6.35 -0.90
N ALA A 222 -1.26 7.16 -0.15
CA ALA A 222 -1.84 8.22 0.67
C ALA A 222 -2.66 9.24 -0.16
N TYR A 223 -2.19 9.62 -1.35
CA TYR A 223 -2.96 10.48 -2.25
C TYR A 223 -4.19 9.79 -2.86
N ILE A 224 -4.08 8.50 -3.23
CA ILE A 224 -5.18 7.73 -3.82
C ILE A 224 -6.30 7.52 -2.78
N SER A 225 -5.94 7.04 -1.59
CA SER A 225 -6.84 6.89 -0.46
C SER A 225 -7.52 8.21 -0.06
N GLY A 226 -6.80 9.33 -0.15
CA GLY A 226 -7.36 10.68 0.06
C GLY A 226 -8.10 11.28 -1.16
N GLN A 227 -8.24 10.53 -2.27
CA GLN A 227 -8.78 10.97 -3.56
C GLN A 227 -8.15 12.27 -4.10
N LYS A 228 -6.88 12.54 -3.76
CA LYS A 228 -6.14 13.75 -4.15
C LYS A 228 -5.33 13.52 -5.43
N TYR A 229 -5.97 13.05 -6.49
CA TYR A 229 -5.29 12.69 -7.74
C TYR A 229 -4.56 13.86 -8.43
N TYR A 230 -5.02 15.11 -8.28
CA TYR A 230 -4.26 16.27 -8.80
C TYR A 230 -2.89 16.38 -8.14
N LYS A 231 -2.82 16.16 -6.82
CA LYS A 231 -1.56 16.18 -6.06
C LYS A 231 -0.68 15.00 -6.43
N LEU A 232 -1.26 13.82 -6.69
CA LEU A 232 -0.54 12.67 -7.22
C LEU A 232 0.18 13.00 -8.53
N GLY A 233 -0.52 13.59 -9.51
CA GLY A 233 0.09 13.97 -10.79
C GLY A 233 1.24 14.97 -10.63
N ALA A 234 1.06 15.98 -9.77
CA ALA A 234 2.11 16.95 -9.46
C ALA A 234 3.32 16.32 -8.76
N PHE A 235 3.07 15.42 -7.79
CA PHE A 235 4.12 14.70 -7.06
C PHE A 235 4.96 13.82 -7.99
N VAL A 236 4.35 13.04 -8.89
CA VAL A 236 5.10 12.14 -9.79
C VAL A 236 5.99 12.94 -10.75
N LEU A 237 5.49 14.05 -11.30
CA LEU A 237 6.31 14.96 -12.10
C LEU A 237 7.50 15.50 -11.29
N ASP A 238 7.25 15.89 -10.04
CA ASP A 238 8.26 16.44 -9.14
C ASP A 238 9.29 15.41 -8.66
N ALA A 239 8.88 14.16 -8.48
CA ALA A 239 9.71 13.02 -8.08
C ALA A 239 10.67 12.54 -9.19
N GLY A 240 10.56 13.14 -10.38
CA GLY A 240 11.51 12.98 -11.47
C GLY A 240 11.02 12.12 -12.63
N LEU A 241 9.70 11.98 -12.85
CA LEU A 241 9.14 11.24 -14.01
C LEU A 241 9.86 11.59 -15.32
N LEU A 242 10.14 12.89 -15.55
CA LEU A 242 10.75 13.40 -16.78
C LEU A 242 12.26 13.65 -16.67
N ARG A 243 12.88 13.31 -15.53
CA ARG A 243 14.27 13.70 -15.20
C ARG A 243 15.18 12.56 -14.76
N ARG A 244 14.64 11.40 -14.36
CA ARG A 244 15.46 10.22 -14.02
C ARG A 244 16.02 9.60 -15.31
N ARG A 245 17.35 9.41 -15.36
CA ARG A 245 18.11 8.94 -16.55
C ARG A 245 17.78 7.49 -16.88
N ASP A 246 17.54 6.71 -15.84
CA ASP A 246 16.72 5.53 -15.81
C ASP A 246 15.26 5.97 -16.06
N ALA A 247 14.85 5.95 -17.32
CA ALA A 247 13.48 6.13 -17.79
C ALA A 247 12.51 5.03 -17.27
N GLY A 248 12.70 4.52 -16.05
CA GLY A 248 12.80 3.09 -15.79
C GLY A 248 11.97 2.55 -14.63
N SER A 249 10.78 3.08 -14.38
CA SER A 249 9.75 2.23 -13.79
C SER A 249 8.38 2.59 -14.35
N ASN A 250 7.67 1.59 -14.87
CA ASN A 250 6.26 1.73 -15.21
C ASN A 250 5.45 2.27 -14.04
N LEU A 251 5.93 2.14 -12.79
CA LEU A 251 5.29 2.73 -11.61
C LEU A 251 5.02 4.23 -11.75
N LEU A 252 6.02 5.08 -12.04
CA LEU A 252 5.80 6.53 -12.09
C LEU A 252 4.84 6.90 -13.23
N TRP A 253 4.99 6.28 -14.40
CA TRP A 253 4.08 6.49 -15.53
C TRP A 253 2.65 6.01 -15.21
N ASN A 254 2.51 4.82 -14.62
CA ASN A 254 1.23 4.27 -14.19
C ASN A 254 0.57 5.18 -13.16
N LEU A 255 1.30 5.72 -12.18
CA LEU A 255 0.76 6.72 -11.24
C LEU A 255 0.35 8.03 -11.91
N TYR A 256 1.12 8.48 -12.92
CA TYR A 256 0.77 9.67 -13.70
C TYR A 256 -0.52 9.47 -14.51
N LEU A 257 -0.65 8.34 -15.20
CA LEU A 257 -1.87 7.93 -15.89
C LEU A 257 -3.05 7.83 -14.92
N LEU A 258 -2.84 7.18 -13.77
CA LEU A 258 -3.85 7.00 -12.73
C LEU A 258 -4.41 8.35 -12.22
N SER A 259 -3.53 9.36 -12.09
CA SER A 259 -3.91 10.72 -11.68
C SER A 259 -4.98 11.37 -12.58
N PHE A 260 -5.02 10.97 -13.86
CA PHE A 260 -6.05 11.40 -14.82
C PHE A 260 -7.20 10.41 -14.94
N ALA A 261 -6.88 9.11 -14.90
CA ALA A 261 -7.82 8.02 -15.11
C ALA A 261 -8.92 7.99 -14.02
N ALA A 262 -8.54 8.13 -12.74
CA ALA A 262 -9.46 8.06 -11.61
C ALA A 262 -10.42 9.28 -11.52
N ASN A 263 -10.03 10.42 -12.12
CA ASN A 263 -10.85 11.63 -12.23
C ASN A 263 -11.52 11.78 -13.61
N PHE A 264 -11.51 10.71 -14.41
CA PHE A 264 -12.08 10.66 -15.75
C PHE A 264 -11.62 11.77 -16.71
N LYS A 265 -10.38 12.24 -16.58
CA LYS A 265 -9.77 13.20 -17.51
C LYS A 265 -9.25 12.51 -18.77
N MET A 266 -10.13 11.97 -19.60
CA MET A 266 -9.80 11.06 -20.72
C MET A 266 -8.81 11.65 -21.74
N LYS A 267 -8.96 12.92 -22.11
CA LYS A 267 -8.01 13.58 -23.04
C LYS A 267 -6.59 13.64 -22.45
N SER A 268 -6.48 13.97 -21.16
CA SER A 268 -5.20 13.98 -20.46
C SER A 268 -4.62 12.59 -20.28
N LEU A 269 -5.46 11.59 -19.99
CA LEU A 269 -5.08 10.19 -19.91
C LEU A 269 -4.47 9.69 -21.23
N GLN A 270 -5.14 9.95 -22.35
CA GLN A 270 -4.65 9.55 -23.67
C GLN A 270 -3.35 10.27 -24.04
N ARG A 271 -3.25 11.57 -23.75
CA ARG A 271 -2.02 12.34 -23.98
C ARG A 271 -0.86 11.79 -23.13
N ALA A 272 -1.07 11.55 -21.84
CA ALA A 272 -0.05 10.99 -20.95
C ALA A 272 0.41 9.60 -21.40
N PHE A 273 -0.49 8.78 -21.95
CA PHE A 273 -0.13 7.49 -22.54
C PHE A 273 0.75 7.64 -23.79
N LEU A 274 0.44 8.60 -24.67
CA LEU A 274 1.29 8.88 -25.83
C LEU A 274 2.66 9.44 -25.43
N GLU A 275 2.70 10.29 -24.40
CA GLU A 275 3.96 10.80 -23.82
C GLU A 275 4.83 9.66 -23.26
N MET A 276 4.23 8.68 -22.56
CA MET A 276 4.92 7.49 -22.07
C MET A 276 5.59 6.69 -23.21
N VAL A 277 4.84 6.44 -24.28
CA VAL A 277 5.34 5.70 -25.46
C VAL A 277 6.42 6.51 -26.18
N ALA A 278 6.22 7.83 -26.35
CA ALA A 278 7.19 8.71 -26.97
C ALA A 278 8.50 8.82 -26.17
N ALA A 279 8.43 8.66 -24.84
CA ALA A 279 9.60 8.57 -23.97
C ALA A 279 10.31 7.19 -24.04
N GLY A 280 9.85 6.28 -24.90
CA GLY A 280 10.43 4.95 -25.09
C GLY A 280 10.07 3.94 -24.01
N VAL A 281 9.12 4.27 -23.11
CA VAL A 281 8.68 3.37 -22.05
C VAL A 281 7.59 2.44 -22.59
N ARG A 282 7.81 1.13 -22.47
CA ARG A 282 6.85 0.11 -22.92
C ARG A 282 5.69 -0.03 -21.92
N PRO A 283 4.43 0.21 -22.33
CA PRO A 283 3.26 -0.05 -21.51
C PRO A 283 3.23 -1.49 -21.00
N ASP A 284 2.89 -1.68 -19.73
CA ASP A 284 2.66 -3.00 -19.15
C ASP A 284 1.17 -3.29 -18.92
N LEU A 285 0.89 -4.49 -18.40
CA LEU A 285 -0.46 -4.91 -18.02
C LEU A 285 -1.15 -3.88 -17.12
N THR A 286 -0.43 -3.31 -16.15
CA THR A 286 -0.98 -2.30 -15.25
C THR A 286 -1.30 -1.00 -16.00
N THR A 287 -0.44 -0.56 -16.92
CA THR A 287 -0.68 0.59 -17.80
C THR A 287 -1.99 0.44 -18.56
N PHE A 288 -2.19 -0.72 -19.20
CA PHE A 288 -3.40 -1.00 -19.97
C PHE A 288 -4.63 -1.13 -19.08
N ASN A 289 -4.52 -1.75 -17.91
CA ASN A 289 -5.65 -1.89 -17.00
C ASN A 289 -6.07 -0.59 -16.32
N ILE A 290 -5.17 0.37 -16.13
CA ILE A 290 -5.55 1.75 -15.73
C ILE A 290 -6.44 2.39 -16.79
N ARG A 291 -6.08 2.25 -18.08
CA ARG A 291 -6.88 2.75 -19.21
C ARG A 291 -8.22 2.01 -19.30
N ALA A 292 -8.19 0.68 -19.27
CA ALA A 292 -9.38 -0.15 -19.35
C ALA A 292 -10.38 0.14 -18.23
N ALA A 293 -9.91 0.29 -16.98
CA ALA A 293 -10.78 0.61 -15.84
C ALA A 293 -11.47 1.98 -16.00
N ALA A 294 -10.74 2.99 -16.45
CA ALA A 294 -11.29 4.31 -16.73
C ALA A 294 -12.33 4.27 -17.86
N PHE A 295 -12.00 3.67 -19.00
CA PHE A 295 -12.92 3.57 -20.15
C PHE A 295 -14.14 2.70 -19.84
N SER A 296 -13.97 1.65 -19.03
CA SER A 296 -15.06 0.79 -18.55
C SER A 296 -16.08 1.58 -17.73
N LYS A 297 -15.63 2.31 -16.70
CA LYS A 297 -16.52 3.11 -15.83
C LYS A 297 -17.25 4.22 -16.60
N MET A 298 -16.65 4.73 -17.67
CA MET A 298 -17.29 5.71 -18.57
C MET A 298 -18.07 5.06 -19.74
N CYS A 299 -18.05 3.72 -19.85
CA CYS A 299 -18.62 2.94 -20.95
C CYS A 299 -18.16 3.42 -22.35
N MET A 300 -16.89 3.83 -22.46
CA MET A 300 -16.26 4.21 -23.72
C MET A 300 -15.79 2.96 -24.45
N PHE A 301 -16.71 2.25 -25.10
CA PHE A 301 -16.42 0.95 -25.71
C PHE A 301 -15.34 1.01 -26.78
N TRP A 302 -15.32 2.07 -27.60
CA TRP A 302 -14.32 2.19 -28.67
C TRP A 302 -12.90 2.22 -28.11
N ASP A 303 -12.63 3.09 -27.12
CA ASP A 303 -11.33 3.18 -26.45
C ASP A 303 -11.00 1.92 -25.63
N LEU A 304 -12.01 1.28 -25.02
CA LEU A 304 -11.84 0.03 -24.29
C LEU A 304 -11.39 -1.12 -25.22
N HIS A 305 -12.05 -1.29 -26.37
CA HIS A 305 -11.63 -2.27 -27.39
C HIS A 305 -10.28 -1.93 -28.00
N LEU A 306 -10.02 -0.65 -28.27
CA LEU A 306 -8.72 -0.20 -28.78
C LEU A 306 -7.60 -0.52 -27.77
N THR A 307 -7.88 -0.42 -26.48
CA THR A 307 -6.94 -0.82 -25.41
C THR A 307 -6.62 -2.30 -25.51
N ALA A 308 -7.60 -3.19 -25.70
CA ALA A 308 -7.38 -4.62 -25.89
C ALA A 308 -6.61 -4.94 -27.19
N ASP A 309 -6.91 -4.23 -28.29
CA ASP A 309 -6.18 -4.41 -29.54
C ASP A 309 -4.72 -3.95 -29.42
N HIS A 310 -4.44 -2.90 -28.63
CA HIS A 310 -3.07 -2.47 -28.32
C HIS A 310 -2.34 -3.51 -27.46
N MET A 311 -2.98 -4.05 -26.43
CA MET A 311 -2.43 -5.14 -25.62
C MET A 311 -2.01 -6.32 -26.50
N ARG A 312 -2.87 -6.74 -27.44
CA ARG A 312 -2.57 -7.84 -28.38
C ARG A 312 -1.37 -7.52 -29.27
N ARG A 313 -1.29 -6.31 -29.81
CA ARG A 313 -0.16 -5.87 -30.66
C ARG A 313 1.16 -5.85 -29.90
N ASP A 314 1.12 -5.42 -28.64
CA ASP A 314 2.31 -5.30 -27.78
C ASP A 314 2.66 -6.61 -27.06
N GLY A 315 1.88 -7.68 -27.26
CA GLY A 315 2.09 -8.98 -26.64
C GLY A 315 1.79 -9.03 -25.14
N VAL A 316 0.95 -8.10 -24.64
CA VAL A 316 0.55 -8.05 -23.22
C VAL A 316 -0.73 -8.86 -23.03
N ALA A 317 -0.64 -9.97 -22.28
CA ALA A 317 -1.78 -10.85 -22.02
C ALA A 317 -2.81 -10.17 -21.09
N PRO A 318 -4.10 -10.14 -21.46
CA PRO A 318 -5.18 -9.70 -20.57
C PRO A 318 -5.28 -10.54 -19.31
N ASP A 319 -5.54 -9.90 -18.16
CA ASP A 319 -5.74 -10.58 -16.89
C ASP A 319 -7.21 -10.48 -16.41
N LEU A 320 -7.51 -10.94 -15.20
CA LEU A 320 -8.85 -10.89 -14.64
C LEU A 320 -9.38 -9.45 -14.48
N VAL A 321 -8.50 -8.47 -14.28
CA VAL A 321 -8.89 -7.05 -14.23
C VAL A 321 -9.32 -6.58 -15.62
N THR A 322 -8.57 -6.93 -16.66
CA THR A 322 -8.93 -6.59 -18.05
C THR A 322 -10.30 -7.16 -18.40
N HIS A 323 -10.51 -8.46 -18.17
CA HIS A 323 -11.79 -9.12 -18.42
C HIS A 323 -12.92 -8.50 -17.60
N GLY A 324 -12.67 -8.18 -16.33
CA GLY A 324 -13.64 -7.50 -15.47
C GLY A 324 -14.08 -6.14 -15.98
N CYS A 325 -13.16 -5.34 -16.52
CA CYS A 325 -13.49 -4.05 -17.13
C CYS A 325 -14.48 -4.22 -18.30
N PHE A 326 -14.30 -5.23 -19.15
CA PHE A 326 -15.26 -5.49 -20.23
C PHE A 326 -16.60 -5.97 -19.70
N VAL A 327 -16.61 -6.92 -18.75
CA VAL A 327 -17.86 -7.43 -18.17
C VAL A 327 -18.66 -6.30 -17.53
N ASP A 328 -18.04 -5.51 -16.67
CA ASP A 328 -18.71 -4.44 -15.95
C ASP A 328 -19.28 -3.39 -16.93
N ALA A 329 -18.50 -2.92 -17.91
CA ALA A 329 -18.96 -1.95 -18.91
C ALA A 329 -20.14 -2.45 -19.76
N TYR A 330 -20.09 -3.69 -20.22
CA TYR A 330 -21.16 -4.28 -21.03
C TYR A 330 -22.43 -4.52 -20.21
N LEU A 331 -22.30 -4.95 -18.94
CA LEU A 331 -23.46 -5.14 -18.08
C LEU A 331 -24.12 -3.82 -17.69
N GLU A 332 -23.34 -2.77 -17.41
CA GLU A 332 -23.84 -1.41 -17.16
C GLU A 332 -24.77 -0.94 -18.29
N ARG A 333 -24.45 -1.29 -19.54
CA ARG A 333 -25.23 -0.92 -20.74
C ARG A 333 -26.20 -2.00 -21.22
N ARG A 334 -26.41 -3.06 -20.43
CA ARG A 334 -27.31 -4.20 -20.75
C ARG A 334 -26.95 -4.92 -22.06
N LEU A 335 -25.67 -4.94 -22.42
CA LEU A 335 -25.13 -5.57 -23.63
C LEU A 335 -24.55 -6.97 -23.37
N ALA A 336 -25.04 -7.69 -22.34
CA ALA A 336 -24.47 -8.98 -21.92
C ALA A 336 -24.32 -10.02 -23.06
N ARG A 337 -25.23 -9.99 -24.05
CA ARG A 337 -25.21 -10.90 -25.22
C ARG A 337 -23.97 -10.70 -26.10
N ASN A 338 -23.34 -9.52 -26.03
CA ASN A 338 -22.20 -9.15 -26.85
C ASN A 338 -20.86 -9.43 -26.15
N LEU A 339 -20.88 -9.95 -24.91
CA LEU A 339 -19.65 -10.22 -24.14
C LEU A 339 -18.81 -11.36 -24.72
N THR A 340 -19.44 -12.33 -25.40
CA THR A 340 -18.71 -13.41 -26.09
C THR A 340 -17.74 -12.84 -27.13
N PHE A 341 -18.21 -11.92 -27.97
CA PHE A 341 -17.37 -11.21 -28.95
C PHE A 341 -16.19 -10.48 -28.31
N ALA A 342 -16.40 -9.85 -27.14
CA ALA A 342 -15.31 -9.22 -26.41
C ALA A 342 -14.31 -10.23 -25.83
N PHE A 343 -14.80 -11.35 -25.29
CA PHE A 343 -13.96 -12.40 -24.71
C PHE A 343 -13.15 -13.17 -25.77
N ASP A 344 -13.69 -13.34 -26.97
CA ASP A 344 -12.94 -13.93 -28.10
C ASP A 344 -11.68 -13.10 -28.41
N ARG A 345 -11.77 -11.77 -28.25
CA ARG A 345 -10.65 -10.83 -28.43
C ARG A 345 -9.68 -10.80 -27.26
N LEU A 346 -10.11 -11.17 -26.06
CA LEU A 346 -9.31 -11.13 -24.82
C LEU A 346 -8.69 -12.48 -24.45
N ASP A 347 -8.91 -13.51 -25.26
CA ASP A 347 -8.59 -14.90 -24.96
C ASP A 347 -9.37 -15.45 -23.75
N GLY A 348 -10.70 -15.51 -23.88
CA GLY A 348 -11.58 -16.01 -22.82
C GLY A 348 -11.34 -17.47 -22.39
N ASN A 349 -10.54 -18.23 -23.15
CA ASN A 349 -10.16 -19.61 -22.81
C ASN A 349 -8.95 -19.68 -21.88
N ALA A 350 -8.21 -18.59 -21.73
CA ALA A 350 -7.08 -18.50 -20.81
C ALA A 350 -7.49 -18.72 -19.35
N GLU A 351 -6.50 -19.11 -18.54
CA GLU A 351 -6.68 -19.31 -17.11
C GLU A 351 -6.70 -17.97 -16.37
N PRO A 352 -7.57 -17.80 -15.36
CA PRO A 352 -7.69 -16.55 -14.66
C PRO A 352 -6.46 -16.26 -13.80
N VAL A 353 -5.74 -15.21 -14.16
CA VAL A 353 -4.61 -14.66 -13.41
C VAL A 353 -4.92 -13.23 -12.98
N VAL A 354 -4.37 -12.81 -11.84
CA VAL A 354 -4.34 -11.40 -11.40
C VAL A 354 -2.87 -11.02 -11.26
N ALA A 355 -2.37 -10.24 -12.22
CA ALA A 355 -1.00 -9.72 -12.21
C ALA A 355 -0.96 -8.18 -12.21
N THR A 356 -2.12 -7.54 -12.35
CA THR A 356 -2.27 -6.09 -12.22
C THR A 356 -1.85 -5.60 -10.84
N ASP A 357 -1.10 -4.50 -10.83
CA ASP A 357 -0.67 -3.84 -9.61
C ASP A 357 -1.88 -3.39 -8.74
N GLY A 358 -1.82 -3.66 -7.44
CA GLY A 358 -2.84 -3.33 -6.45
C GLY A 358 -3.28 -1.86 -6.40
N ILE A 359 -2.43 -0.92 -6.86
CA ILE A 359 -2.77 0.52 -6.94
C ILE A 359 -4.02 0.79 -7.79
N VAL A 360 -4.30 -0.08 -8.78
CA VAL A 360 -5.49 0.05 -9.64
C VAL A 360 -6.75 -0.21 -8.82
N PHE A 361 -6.74 -1.22 -7.95
CA PHE A 361 -7.87 -1.51 -7.06
C PHE A 361 -8.03 -0.44 -5.99
N GLU A 362 -6.93 0.10 -5.47
CA GLU A 362 -6.99 1.20 -4.50
C GLU A 362 -7.69 2.43 -5.08
N ALA A 363 -7.43 2.76 -6.36
CA ALA A 363 -8.01 3.93 -7.01
C ALA A 363 -9.43 3.72 -7.54
N PHE A 364 -9.73 2.56 -8.13
CA PHE A 364 -11.01 2.32 -8.83
C PHE A 364 -11.99 1.42 -8.07
N GLY A 365 -11.52 0.72 -7.04
CA GLY A 365 -12.21 -0.40 -6.42
C GLY A 365 -12.22 -1.65 -7.30
N LYS A 366 -12.52 -2.81 -6.69
CA LYS A 366 -12.74 -4.06 -7.42
C LYS A 366 -14.08 -4.01 -8.16
N GLY A 367 -14.06 -4.42 -9.42
CA GLY A 367 -15.25 -4.60 -10.25
C GLY A 367 -16.15 -5.74 -9.76
N GLY A 368 -17.42 -5.72 -10.17
CA GLY A 368 -18.40 -6.71 -9.73
C GLY A 368 -18.03 -8.13 -10.20
N PHE A 369 -17.57 -8.24 -11.45
CA PHE A 369 -17.07 -9.50 -12.00
C PHE A 369 -15.81 -9.98 -11.29
N HIS A 370 -14.86 -9.07 -11.03
CA HIS A 370 -13.59 -9.39 -10.39
C HIS A 370 -13.81 -9.97 -8.99
N ALA A 371 -14.52 -9.23 -8.12
CA ALA A 371 -14.78 -9.66 -6.74
C ALA A 371 -15.54 -11.00 -6.68
N SER A 372 -16.50 -11.21 -7.58
CA SER A 372 -17.22 -12.49 -7.64
C SER A 372 -16.36 -13.64 -8.15
N SER A 373 -15.38 -13.37 -9.01
CA SER A 373 -14.48 -14.39 -9.57
C SER A 373 -13.41 -14.78 -8.56
N GLU A 374 -12.82 -13.81 -7.88
CA GLU A 374 -11.83 -14.03 -6.81
C GLU A 374 -12.40 -14.91 -5.69
N ALA A 375 -13.59 -14.57 -5.16
CA ALA A 375 -14.26 -15.37 -4.14
C ALA A 375 -14.59 -16.81 -4.62
N LEU A 376 -14.88 -16.98 -5.91
CA LEU A 376 -15.16 -18.29 -6.49
C LEU A 376 -13.88 -19.12 -6.67
N LEU A 377 -12.78 -18.49 -7.07
CA LEU A 377 -11.48 -19.14 -7.24
C LEU A 377 -10.95 -19.61 -5.87
N GLU A 378 -11.03 -18.76 -4.84
CA GLU A 378 -10.69 -19.09 -3.46
C GLU A 378 -11.52 -20.29 -2.94
N ALA A 379 -12.84 -20.24 -3.10
CA ALA A 379 -13.73 -21.32 -2.65
C ALA A 379 -13.49 -22.66 -3.39
N SER A 380 -12.95 -22.62 -4.60
CA SER A 380 -12.72 -23.83 -5.41
C SER A 380 -11.43 -24.57 -5.04
N GLY A 381 -10.53 -23.95 -4.27
CA GLY A 381 -9.29 -24.58 -3.75
C GLY A 381 -8.41 -25.24 -4.82
N GLY A 382 -8.38 -24.70 -6.04
CA GLY A 382 -7.57 -25.22 -7.15
C GLY A 382 -8.03 -26.56 -7.75
N LYS A 383 -9.14 -27.15 -7.27
CA LYS A 383 -9.61 -28.49 -7.69
C LYS A 383 -10.18 -28.53 -9.12
N ARG A 384 -10.43 -27.37 -9.74
CA ARG A 384 -11.07 -27.24 -11.05
C ARG A 384 -10.28 -26.29 -11.94
N ARG A 385 -10.04 -26.69 -13.19
CA ARG A 385 -9.49 -25.81 -14.21
C ARG A 385 -10.52 -24.74 -14.62
N TRP A 386 -10.29 -23.52 -14.18
CA TRP A 386 -11.10 -22.36 -14.50
C TRP A 386 -10.60 -21.67 -15.77
N THR A 387 -11.53 -21.10 -16.52
CA THR A 387 -11.25 -20.21 -17.66
C THR A 387 -12.11 -18.97 -17.51
N TYR A 388 -11.74 -17.88 -18.17
CA TYR A 388 -12.54 -16.65 -18.14
C TYR A 388 -13.99 -16.87 -18.61
N TYR A 389 -14.24 -17.69 -19.66
CA TYR A 389 -15.61 -18.05 -20.05
C TYR A 389 -16.41 -18.76 -18.96
N LYS A 390 -15.77 -19.68 -18.20
CA LYS A 390 -16.45 -20.38 -17.10
C LYS A 390 -16.84 -19.42 -15.98
N LEU A 391 -15.92 -18.51 -15.61
CA LEU A 391 -16.19 -17.46 -14.63
C LEU A 391 -17.34 -16.55 -15.10
N LEU A 392 -17.32 -16.11 -16.36
CA LEU A 392 -18.38 -15.32 -16.98
C LEU A 392 -19.74 -16.03 -16.91
N GLY A 393 -19.80 -17.30 -17.28
CA GLY A 393 -21.04 -18.08 -17.23
C GLY A 393 -21.60 -18.27 -15.82
N VAL A 394 -20.76 -18.40 -14.80
CA VAL A 394 -21.23 -18.43 -13.39
C VAL A 394 -21.74 -17.05 -12.98
N TYR A 395 -20.99 -16.00 -13.30
CA TYR A 395 -21.32 -14.62 -12.94
C TYR A 395 -22.65 -14.15 -13.55
N LEU A 396 -22.86 -14.35 -14.86
CA LEU A 396 -24.09 -13.96 -15.55
C LEU A 396 -25.32 -14.70 -14.99
N ARG A 397 -25.20 -15.99 -14.66
CA ARG A 397 -26.29 -16.75 -14.00
C ARG A 397 -26.63 -16.18 -12.63
N LYS A 398 -25.62 -15.77 -11.85
CA LYS A 398 -25.83 -15.12 -10.54
C LYS A 398 -26.54 -13.77 -10.70
N GLN A 399 -26.14 -12.96 -11.67
CA GLN A 399 -26.80 -11.67 -11.97
C GLN A 399 -28.25 -11.85 -12.42
N HIS A 400 -28.51 -12.82 -13.30
CA HIS A 400 -29.88 -13.11 -13.77
C HIS A 400 -30.81 -13.51 -12.61
N ARG A 401 -30.36 -14.42 -11.72
CA ARG A 401 -31.14 -14.82 -10.54
C ARG A 401 -31.43 -13.64 -9.62
N ARG A 402 -30.44 -12.80 -9.35
CA ARG A 402 -30.62 -11.60 -8.52
C ARG A 402 -31.68 -10.66 -9.08
N ASN A 403 -31.68 -10.47 -10.40
CA ASN A 403 -32.66 -9.63 -11.06
C ASN A 403 -34.07 -10.24 -11.00
N GLN A 404 -34.23 -11.56 -11.12
CA GLN A 404 -35.55 -12.21 -11.03
C GLN A 404 -36.16 -12.17 -9.62
N VAL A 405 -35.34 -12.29 -8.57
CA VAL A 405 -35.84 -12.23 -7.17
C VAL A 405 -36.44 -10.86 -6.82
N PHE A 406 -35.99 -9.79 -7.48
CA PHE A 406 -36.51 -8.43 -7.26
C PHE A 406 -37.89 -8.15 -7.89
N TRP A 407 -38.38 -9.00 -8.80
CA TRP A 407 -39.70 -8.84 -9.44
C TRP A 407 -40.80 -9.69 -8.79
N ASN A 408 -40.49 -10.43 -7.71
CA ASN A 408 -41.42 -11.32 -7.03
C ASN A 408 -42.01 -10.73 -5.73
N TYR A 409 -41.94 -9.41 -5.52
CA TYR A 409 -42.55 -8.70 -4.39
C TYR A 409 -43.38 -7.51 -4.84
#